data_AF-A0A1A8VHR6-F1
#
_entry.id   AF-A0A1A8VHR6-F1
#
_cell.length_a   1.000
_cell.length_b   1.000
_cell.length_c   1.000
_cell.angle_alpha   90.00
_cell.angle_beta   90.00
_cell.angle_gamma   90.00
#
_symmetry.space_group_name_H-M   'P 1'
#
loop_
_entity.id
_entity.type
_entity.pdbx_description
1 polymer ?
#
loop_
_entity_poly.entity_id
_entity_poly.type
_entity_poly.pdbx_seq_one_letter_code
_entity_poly.pdbx_strand_id
1 'polypeptide(L)'
;VRAIDVGVPISDAYSLEAVGKHGFAIEVGPQPNGVLRADIFNMMKKTVDLTMDWIQEFNSGCTFEAGEVEVFTVVKSVDYPRDQTGEITATIHPELQ
;
A
#
# COMPACT_ATOMS: atom_id res chain seq x y z
N VAL A 1 -8.74 0.90 -6.32
CA VAL A 1 -7.47 1.28 -5.65
C VAL A 1 -7.84 1.88 -4.30
N ARG A 2 -7.11 1.59 -3.23
CA ARG A 2 -7.31 2.21 -1.92
C ARG A 2 -6.13 3.11 -1.64
N ALA A 3 -6.36 4.37 -1.30
CA ALA A 3 -5.33 5.23 -0.74
C ALA A 3 -5.28 4.97 0.77
N ILE A 4 -4.09 4.69 1.31
CA ILE A 4 -3.92 4.40 2.73
C ILE A 4 -3.03 5.47 3.34
N ASP A 5 -3.52 6.10 4.40
CA ASP A 5 -2.72 6.98 5.25
C ASP A 5 -2.27 6.21 6.50
N VAL A 6 -0.97 6.01 6.62
CA VAL A 6 -0.37 5.28 7.73
C VAL A 6 -0.30 6.15 8.99
N GLY A 7 -0.39 7.48 8.86
CA GLY A 7 -0.41 8.41 9.99
C GLY A 7 0.89 8.47 10.80
N VAL A 8 2.00 7.97 10.26
CA VAL A 8 3.32 7.99 10.92
C VAL A 8 4.06 9.29 10.56
N PRO A 9 4.47 10.11 11.54
CA PRO A 9 5.29 11.29 11.28
C PRO A 9 6.60 10.93 10.58
N ILE A 10 7.08 11.80 9.68
CA ILE A 10 8.32 11.56 8.92
C ILE A 10 9.53 11.32 9.86
N SER A 11 9.57 11.97 11.03
CA SER A 11 10.64 11.77 12.02
C SER A 11 10.71 10.35 12.58
N ASP A 12 9.58 9.64 12.54
CA ASP A 12 9.39 8.33 13.16
C ASP A 12 9.19 7.25 12.07
N ALA A 13 9.26 7.65 10.78
CA ALA A 13 9.07 6.77 9.66
C ALA A 13 10.25 5.80 9.53
N TYR A 14 9.92 4.53 9.30
CA TYR A 14 10.88 3.42 9.20
C TYR A 14 10.83 2.71 7.85
N SER A 15 10.06 3.25 6.90
CA SER A 15 9.85 2.68 5.57
C SER A 15 10.86 3.22 4.55
N LEU A 16 11.08 2.48 3.47
CA LEU A 16 12.12 2.79 2.49
C LEU A 16 11.79 4.07 1.69
N GLU A 17 10.52 4.27 1.35
CA GLU A 17 10.05 5.43 0.59
C GLU A 17 10.19 6.74 1.39
N ALA A 18 10.21 6.67 2.72
CA ALA A 18 10.40 7.83 3.59
C ALA A 18 11.82 8.42 3.55
N VAL A 19 12.79 7.70 2.96
CA VAL A 19 14.14 8.23 2.71
C VAL A 19 14.12 9.33 1.62
N GLY A 20 13.14 9.26 0.71
CA GLY A 20 12.92 10.29 -0.30
C GLY A 20 12.25 11.54 0.29
N LYS A 21 12.35 12.67 -0.42
CA LYS A 21 11.62 13.90 -0.03
C LYS A 21 10.10 13.70 -0.08
N HIS A 22 9.65 12.93 -1.06
CA HIS A 22 8.26 12.52 -1.27
C HIS A 22 8.28 11.09 -1.80
N GLY A 23 7.43 10.22 -1.26
CA GLY A 23 7.37 8.81 -1.63
C GLY A 23 6.07 8.17 -1.16
N PHE A 24 5.69 7.08 -1.80
CA PHE A 24 4.57 6.24 -1.41
C PHE A 24 4.83 4.79 -1.85
N ALA A 25 4.15 3.84 -1.23
CA ALA A 25 4.21 2.42 -1.60
C ALA A 25 3.05 2.04 -2.55
N ILE A 26 3.33 1.15 -3.49
CA ILE A 26 2.31 0.53 -4.35
C ILE A 26 2.20 -0.95 -3.95
N GLU A 27 1.06 -1.32 -3.38
CA GLU A 27 0.75 -2.68 -2.95
C GLU A 27 -0.16 -3.38 -3.98
N VAL A 28 0.18 -4.59 -4.40
CA VAL A 28 -0.62 -5.38 -5.35
C VAL A 28 -0.67 -6.84 -4.91
N GLY A 29 -1.89 -7.35 -4.69
CA GLY A 29 -2.10 -8.72 -4.27
C GLY A 29 -3.55 -9.18 -4.50
N PRO A 30 -3.90 -10.40 -4.09
CA PRO A 30 -3.05 -11.37 -3.39
C PRO A 30 -2.08 -12.08 -4.34
N GLN A 31 -0.84 -12.27 -3.91
CA GLN A 31 0.17 -13.08 -4.61
C GLN A 31 0.96 -13.91 -3.59
N PRO A 32 1.06 -15.24 -3.76
CA PRO A 32 1.92 -16.05 -2.92
C PRO A 32 3.39 -15.64 -3.07
N ASN A 33 4.14 -15.62 -1.96
CA ASN A 33 5.56 -15.32 -1.98
C ASN A 33 6.31 -16.29 -2.90
N GLY A 34 7.22 -15.76 -3.72
CA GLY A 34 8.00 -16.56 -4.68
C GLY A 34 7.25 -16.99 -5.95
N VAL A 35 6.00 -16.57 -6.14
CA VAL A 35 5.20 -16.84 -7.35
C VAL A 35 5.02 -15.57 -8.16
N LEU A 36 5.27 -15.65 -9.47
CA LEU A 36 4.97 -14.56 -10.41
C LEU A 36 3.68 -14.87 -11.16
N ARG A 37 2.63 -14.08 -10.91
CA ARG A 37 1.40 -14.14 -11.70
C ARG A 37 1.38 -13.05 -12.76
N ALA A 38 1.02 -13.41 -13.99
CA ALA A 38 1.02 -12.46 -15.11
C ALA A 38 0.03 -11.30 -14.92
N ASP A 39 -1.12 -11.55 -14.29
CA ASP A 39 -2.12 -10.52 -14.00
C ASP A 39 -1.61 -9.48 -12.99
N ILE A 40 -1.01 -9.92 -11.89
CA ILE A 40 -0.39 -9.07 -10.86
C ILE A 40 0.78 -8.28 -11.46
N PHE A 41 1.65 -8.94 -12.23
CA PHE A 41 2.77 -8.28 -12.90
C PHE A 41 2.31 -7.16 -13.84
N ASN A 42 1.33 -7.44 -14.70
CA ASN A 42 0.81 -6.46 -15.65
C ASN A 42 0.09 -5.30 -14.93
N MET A 43 -0.63 -5.58 -13.83
CA MET A 43 -1.24 -4.54 -13.01
C MET A 43 -0.18 -3.63 -12.37
N MET A 44 0.85 -4.21 -11.76
CA MET A 44 1.96 -3.46 -11.18
C MET A 44 2.67 -2.61 -12.24
N LYS A 45 2.99 -3.20 -13.40
CA LYS A 45 3.61 -2.47 -14.52
C LYS A 45 2.76 -1.28 -14.95
N LYS A 46 1.46 -1.48 -15.16
CA LYS A 46 0.55 -0.39 -15.56
C LYS A 46 0.53 0.73 -14.52
N THR A 47 0.54 0.42 -13.24
CA THR A 47 0.56 1.43 -12.17
C THR A 47 1.86 2.23 -12.17
N VAL A 48 3.01 1.56 -12.37
CA VAL A 48 4.30 2.24 -12.49
C VAL A 48 4.36 3.12 -13.75
N ASP A 49 3.88 2.62 -14.90
CA ASP A 49 3.84 3.41 -16.14
C ASP A 49 3.02 4.70 -15.94
N LEU A 50 1.81 4.58 -15.38
CA LEU A 50 0.95 5.74 -15.08
C LEU A 50 1.59 6.72 -14.07
N THR A 51 2.36 6.22 -13.11
CA THR A 51 3.07 7.06 -12.14
C THR A 51 4.18 7.86 -12.83
N MET A 52 4.91 7.22 -13.75
CA MET A 52 5.95 7.89 -14.54
C MET A 52 5.36 8.93 -15.50
N ASP A 53 4.25 8.61 -16.16
CA ASP A 53 3.52 9.55 -17.02
C ASP A 53 3.08 10.78 -16.21
N TRP A 54 2.52 10.57 -15.01
CA TRP A 54 2.13 11.67 -14.12
C TRP A 54 3.33 12.53 -13.69
N ILE A 55 4.47 11.92 -13.37
CA ILE A 55 5.71 12.65 -13.03
C ILE A 55 6.19 13.48 -14.23
N GLN A 56 6.09 12.96 -15.45
CA GLN A 56 6.48 13.70 -16.66
C GLN A 56 5.57 14.92 -16.88
N GLU A 57 4.26 14.75 -16.73
CA GLU A 57 3.29 15.85 -16.81
C GLU A 57 3.54 16.89 -15.72
N PHE A 58 3.76 16.46 -14.47
CA PHE A 58 4.12 17.37 -13.38
C PHE A 58 5.39 18.16 -13.70
N ASN A 59 6.42 17.50 -14.23
CA ASN A 59 7.69 18.13 -14.61
C ASN A 59 7.56 19.06 -15.83
N SER A 60 6.54 18.89 -16.68
CA SER A 60 6.29 19.78 -17.83
C SER A 60 5.65 21.12 -17.44
N GLY A 61 5.30 21.29 -16.16
CA GLY A 61 4.56 22.43 -15.66
C GLY A 61 3.05 22.29 -15.83
N CYS A 62 2.56 21.08 -16.16
CA CYS A 62 1.13 20.80 -16.20
C CYS A 62 0.51 21.04 -14.82
N THR A 63 -0.69 21.62 -14.82
CA THR A 63 -1.48 21.86 -13.61
C THR A 63 -2.65 20.89 -13.57
N PHE A 64 -2.93 20.35 -12.39
CA PHE A 64 -3.98 19.36 -12.19
C PHE A 64 -5.19 20.00 -11.50
N GLU A 65 -6.39 19.66 -11.95
CA GLU A 65 -7.60 20.05 -11.24
C GLU A 65 -7.67 19.32 -9.88
N ALA A 66 -8.16 20.04 -8.87
CA ALA A 66 -8.39 19.42 -7.56
C ALA A 66 -9.55 18.42 -7.66
N GLY A 67 -9.44 17.34 -6.89
CA GLY A 67 -10.46 16.30 -6.80
C GLY A 67 -10.49 15.67 -5.40
N GLU A 68 -11.53 14.89 -5.15
CA GLU A 68 -11.68 14.14 -3.91
C GLU A 68 -11.25 12.68 -4.11
N VAL A 69 -10.60 12.12 -3.09
CA VAL A 69 -10.18 10.71 -3.04
C VAL A 69 -10.55 10.15 -1.68
N GLU A 70 -11.14 8.95 -1.68
CA GLU A 70 -11.37 8.19 -0.46
C GLU A 70 -10.04 7.65 0.08
N VAL A 71 -9.75 7.92 1.35
CA VAL A 71 -8.53 7.50 2.05
C VAL A 71 -8.90 6.64 3.26
N PHE A 72 -8.15 5.57 3.47
CA PHE A 72 -8.27 4.66 4.61
C PHE A 72 -7.12 4.95 5.58
N THR A 73 -7.43 5.48 6.76
CA THR A 73 -6.42 5.72 7.81
C THR A 73 -6.28 4.50 8.71
N VAL A 74 -5.05 4.13 9.06
CA VAL A 74 -4.78 3.04 9.99
C VAL A 74 -5.31 3.38 11.38
N VAL A 75 -6.23 2.55 11.91
CA VAL A 75 -6.78 2.73 13.27
C VAL A 75 -6.06 1.84 14.28
N LYS A 76 -5.99 0.54 14.00
CA LYS A 76 -5.30 -0.45 14.82
C LYS A 76 -5.05 -1.73 14.03
N SER A 77 -4.05 -2.49 14.44
CA SER A 77 -3.89 -3.90 14.06
C SER A 77 -4.55 -4.78 15.12
N VAL A 78 -5.22 -5.84 14.70
CA VAL A 78 -5.79 -6.86 15.59
C VAL A 78 -4.94 -8.12 15.45
N ASP A 79 -4.34 -8.56 16.55
CA ASP A 79 -3.52 -9.77 16.56
C ASP A 79 -4.39 -11.03 16.44
N TYR A 80 -3.76 -12.15 16.07
CA TYR A 80 -4.40 -13.45 16.07
C TYR A 80 -4.78 -13.88 17.50
N PRO A 81 -5.83 -14.69 17.67
CA PRO A 81 -6.11 -15.33 18.95
C PRO A 81 -4.94 -16.23 19.38
N ARG A 82 -4.41 -15.99 20.59
CA ARG A 82 -3.26 -16.72 21.17
C ARG A 82 -3.61 -17.37 22.50
N ASP A 83 -2.95 -18.48 22.81
CA ASP A 83 -3.02 -19.11 24.14
C ASP A 83 -2.06 -18.47 25.15
N GLN A 84 -1.97 -19.05 26.35
CA GLN A 84 -1.10 -18.58 27.43
C GLN A 84 0.40 -18.71 27.11
N THR A 85 0.77 -19.53 26.13
CA THR A 85 2.16 -19.72 25.66
C THR A 85 2.51 -18.75 24.53
N GLY A 86 1.53 -18.03 23.97
CA GLY A 86 1.70 -17.10 22.85
C GLY A 86 1.51 -17.74 21.48
N GLU A 87 1.17 -19.04 21.43
CA GLU A 87 0.91 -19.77 20.19
C GLU A 87 -0.45 -19.39 19.58
N ILE A 88 -0.52 -19.36 18.25
CA ILE A 88 -1.75 -19.02 17.52
C ILE A 88 -2.75 -20.18 17.65
N THR A 89 -3.98 -19.87 18.05
CA THR A 89 -5.05 -20.87 18.29
C THR A 89 -6.16 -20.84 17.26
N ALA A 90 -6.31 -19.73 16.52
CA ALA A 90 -7.31 -19.59 15.47
C ALA A 90 -6.80 -18.65 14.37
N THR A 91 -7.39 -18.78 13.18
CA THR A 91 -7.11 -17.93 12.01
C THR A 91 -8.31 -17.04 11.67
N ILE A 92 -8.17 -16.22 10.63
CA ILE A 92 -9.22 -15.35 10.11
C ILE A 92 -10.47 -16.17 9.76
N HIS A 93 -11.63 -15.69 10.19
CA HIS A 93 -12.92 -16.33 9.90
C HIS A 93 -13.21 -16.30 8.38
N PRO A 94 -13.83 -17.35 7.77
CA PRO A 94 -14.05 -17.39 6.32
C PRO A 94 -14.87 -16.22 5.76
N GLU A 95 -15.78 -15.64 6.54
CA GLU A 95 -16.57 -14.47 6.13
C GLU A 95 -15.76 -13.14 6.14
N LEU A 96 -14.51 -13.17 6.59
CA LEU A 96 -13.58 -12.04 6.60
C LEU A 96 -12.35 -12.23 5.68
N GLN A 97 -12.08 -13.46 5.23
CA GLN A 97 -10.83 -13.88 4.57
C GLN A 97 -10.52 -13.14 3.26
#